data_AF-A0A7K3N0C3-F1
#
_entry.id   AF-A0A7K3N0C3-F1
#
_cell.length_a   1.000
_cell.length_b   1.000
_cell.length_c   1.000
_cell.angle_alpha   90.00
_cell.angle_beta   90.00
_cell.angle_gamma   90.00
#
_symmetry.space_group_name_H-M   'P 1'
#
loop_
_entity.id
_entity.type
_entity.pdbx_description
1 polymer ?
#
loop_
_entity_poly.entity_id
_entity_poly.type
_entity_poly.pdbx_seq_one_letter_code
_entity_poly.pdbx_strand_id
1 'polypeptide(L)' 'SFMDAGYLDSFDIVTVVADLEEVFDVKISGASILPENFQSIASIVNLVENSKNAS' A
#
# COMPACT_ATOMS: atom_id res chain seq x y z
N SER A 1 3.45 -10.07 10.36
CA SER A 1 3.21 -8.95 9.43
C SER A 1 2.49 -7.83 10.16
N PHE A 2 2.32 -6.64 9.58
CA PHE A 2 1.51 -5.58 10.20
C PHE A 2 0.06 -5.99 10.46
N MET A 3 -0.49 -6.86 9.61
CA MET A 3 -1.81 -7.47 9.79
C MET A 3 -1.86 -8.36 11.04
N ASP A 4 -0.89 -9.27 11.20
CA ASP A 4 -0.87 -10.23 12.33
C ASP A 4 -0.62 -9.53 13.68
N ALA A 5 0.11 -8.40 13.66
CA ALA A 5 0.38 -7.59 14.84
C ALA A 5 -0.81 -6.69 15.23
N GLY A 6 -1.87 -6.65 14.40
CA GLY A 6 -3.04 -5.79 14.61
C GLY A 6 -2.77 -4.31 14.39
N TYR A 7 -1.73 -3.95 13.62
CA TYR A 7 -1.45 -2.56 13.27
C TYR A 7 -2.24 -2.06 12.07
N LEU A 8 -2.61 -2.98 11.17
CA LEU A 8 -3.40 -2.69 9.99
C LEU A 8 -4.52 -3.71 9.87
N ASP A 9 -5.73 -3.24 9.64
CA ASP A 9 -6.83 -4.05 9.13
C ASP A 9 -7.18 -3.69 7.67
N SER A 10 -8.24 -4.30 7.14
CA SER A 10 -8.67 -4.07 5.77
C SER A 10 -9.15 -2.63 5.49
N PHE A 11 -9.68 -1.94 6.50
CA PHE A 11 -10.10 -0.54 6.37
C PHE A 11 -8.91 0.41 6.46
N ASP A 12 -7.96 0.13 7.36
CA ASP A 12 -6.72 0.91 7.47
C ASP A 12 -5.94 0.90 6.15
N ILE A 13 -5.91 -0.23 5.44
CA ILE A 13 -5.28 -0.34 4.12
C ILE A 13 -5.85 0.69 3.13
N VAL A 14 -7.17 0.94 3.14
CA VAL A 14 -7.79 1.91 2.23
C VAL A 14 -7.31 3.32 2.54
N THR A 15 -7.20 3.68 3.82
CA THR A 15 -6.66 4.98 4.25
C THR A 15 -5.18 5.10 3.88
N VAL A 16 -4.38 4.07 4.15
CA VAL A 16 -2.95 4.05 3.78
C VAL A 16 -2.77 4.22 2.28
N VAL A 17 -3.58 3.56 1.44
CA VAL A 17 -3.52 3.73 -0.02
C VAL A 17 -3.78 5.18 -0.42
N ALA A 18 -4.82 5.81 0.13
CA ALA A 18 -5.13 7.20 -0.17
C ALA A 18 -3.98 8.15 0.23
N ASP A 19 -3.40 7.96 1.42
CA ASP A 19 -2.27 8.74 1.89
C ASP A 19 -1.02 8.56 1.00
N LEU A 20 -0.76 7.32 0.54
CA LEU A 20 0.36 7.03 -0.35
C LEU A 20 0.18 7.68 -1.73
N GLU A 21 -1.02 7.61 -2.31
CA GLU A 21 -1.33 8.25 -3.59
C GLU A 21 -1.14 9.77 -3.51
N GLU A 22 -1.60 10.40 -2.42
CA GLU A 22 -1.47 11.85 -2.20
C GLU A 22 -0.01 12.27 -1.97
N VAL A 23 0.71 11.60 -1.06
CA VAL A 23 2.06 12.03 -0.63
C VAL A 23 3.10 11.79 -1.72
N PHE A 24 2.98 10.69 -2.47
CA PHE A 24 3.98 10.29 -3.46
C PHE A 24 3.60 10.63 -4.91
N ASP A 25 2.42 11.22 -5.13
CA ASP A 25 1.88 11.55 -6.45
C ASP A 25 1.88 10.32 -7.37
N VAL A 26 1.33 9.21 -6.88
CA VAL A 26 1.23 7.94 -7.59
C VAL A 26 -0.22 7.49 -7.67
N LYS A 27 -0.51 6.56 -8.58
CA LYS A 27 -1.81 5.88 -8.64
C LYS A 27 -1.65 4.39 -8.39
N ILE A 28 -2.35 3.88 -7.39
CA ILE A 28 -2.31 2.49 -6.99
C ILE A 28 -3.48 1.76 -7.65
N SER A 29 -3.17 0.70 -8.40
CA SER A 29 -4.21 -0.15 -8.98
C SER A 29 -4.97 -0.87 -7.87
N GLY A 30 -6.30 -0.91 -7.97
CA GLY A 30 -7.13 -1.68 -7.04
C GLY A 30 -6.75 -3.18 -7.01
N ALA A 31 -6.20 -3.72 -8.10
CA ALA A 31 -5.70 -5.09 -8.15
C ALA A 31 -4.43 -5.32 -7.31
N SER A 32 -3.71 -4.25 -6.96
CA SER A 32 -2.51 -4.26 -6.12
C SER A 32 -2.84 -4.03 -4.65
N ILE A 33 -4.10 -3.80 -4.28
CA ILE A 33 -4.53 -3.66 -2.89
C ILE A 33 -4.75 -5.06 -2.29
N LEU A 34 -3.65 -5.77 -2.08
CA LEU A 34 -3.62 -7.12 -1.52
C LEU A 34 -2.86 -7.10 -0.18
N PRO A 35 -3.23 -7.91 0.82
CA PRO A 35 -2.59 -7.91 2.14
C PRO A 35 -1.05 -8.00 2.07
N GLU A 36 -0.54 -8.79 1.12
CA GLU A 36 0.88 -9.02 0.80
C GLU A 36 1.69 -7.73 0.66
N ASN A 37 1.08 -6.72 0.02
CA ASN A 37 1.69 -5.43 -0.25
C ASN A 37 1.75 -4.51 0.99
N PHE A 38 1.08 -4.89 2.08
CA PHE A 38 1.02 -4.13 3.34
C PHE A 38 1.58 -4.92 4.53
N GLN A 39 2.25 -6.05 4.30
CA GLN A 39 2.77 -6.89 5.40
C GLN A 39 4.02 -6.32 6.08
N SER A 40 4.73 -5.40 5.41
CA SER A 40 5.98 -4.79 5.87
C SER A 40 6.24 -3.45 5.17
N ILE A 41 7.16 -2.62 5.71
CA ILE A 41 7.60 -1.39 5.05
C ILE A 41 8.19 -1.68 3.66
N ALA A 42 8.98 -2.74 3.53
CA ALA A 42 9.58 -3.12 2.24
C ALA A 42 8.51 -3.42 1.18
N SER A 43 7.44 -4.13 1.56
CA SER A 43 6.31 -4.41 0.67
C SER A 43 5.61 -3.13 0.20
N ILE A 44 5.40 -2.18 1.12
CA ILE A 44 4.75 -0.90 0.84
C ILE A 44 5.61 -0.03 -0.08
N VAL A 45 6.92 0.02 0.14
CA VAL A 45 7.85 0.74 -0.74
C VAL A 45 7.81 0.15 -2.15
N ASN A 46 7.87 -1.18 -2.29
CA ASN A 46 7.78 -1.83 -3.59
C ASN A 46 6.44 -1.53 -4.29
N LEU A 47 5.33 -1.46 -3.56
CA LEU A 47 4.03 -1.08 -4.11
C LEU A 47 4.08 0.33 -4.73
N VAL A 48 4.60 1.31 -3.98
CA VAL A 48 4.70 2.71 -4.43
C VAL A 48 5.62 2.84 -5.65
N GLU A 49 6.79 2.18 -5.63
CA GLU A 49 7.74 2.21 -6.75
C GLU A 49 7.13 1.61 -8.03
N ASN A 50 6.43 0.49 -7.92
CA ASN A 50 5.77 -0.14 -9.06
C ASN A 50 4.63 0.73 -9.63
N SER A 51 3.88 1.41 -8.76
CA SER A 51 2.85 2.37 -9.18
C SER A 51 3.41 3.55 -9.96
N LYS A 52 4.58 4.05 -9.57
CA LYS A 52 5.27 5.14 -10.28
C LYS A 52 5.75 4.72 -11.67
N ASN A 53 6.24 3.49 -11.81
CA ASN A 53 6.76 2.96 -13.07
C ASN A 53 5.65 2.54 -14.06
N ALA A 54 4.42 2.40 -13.57
CA ALA A 54 3.25 2.07 -14.39
C ALA A 54 2.56 3.30 -15.02
N SER A 55 3.06 4.50 -14.73
CA SER A 55 2.52 5.80 -15.17
C SER A 55 3.25 6.35 -16.40
#